data_AF-A0A7V1JKV2-F1
#
_entry.id   AF-A0A7V1JKV2-F1
#
_cell.length_a   1.000
_cell.length_b   1.000
_cell.length_c   1.000
_cell.angle_alpha   90.00
_cell.angle_beta   90.00
_cell.angle_gamma   90.00
#
_symmetry.space_group_name_H-M   'P 1'
#
loop_
_entity.id
_entity.type
_entity.pdbx_description
1 polymer ?
#
loop_
_entity_poly.entity_id
_entity_poly.type
_entity_poly.pdbx_seq_one_letter_code
_entity_poly.pdbx_strand_id
1 'polypeptide(L)'
;MKILALSDQVVEAIYSPHIRERFGDVDLLLSCGDLPYSYLEYIVTMLSVPAFYVHGNHDQPEYIANGKALTEPGGWVNLDGRVVQEGSLLLAGLEGSLRYKPDAPYQ
;
A
#
# COMPACT_ATOMS: atom_id res chain seq x y z
N MET A 1 -14.28 12.68 -4.99
CA MET A 1 -13.41 11.80 -4.20
C MET A 1 -13.58 10.37 -4.67
N LYS A 2 -12.63 9.90 -5.48
CA LYS A 2 -12.50 8.51 -5.92
C LYS A 2 -11.32 7.89 -5.20
N ILE A 3 -11.52 6.70 -4.64
CA ILE A 3 -10.49 5.99 -3.88
C ILE A 3 -10.12 4.74 -4.67
N LEU A 4 -8.83 4.50 -4.88
CA LEU A 4 -8.32 3.22 -5.36
C LEU A 4 -7.84 2.40 -4.16
N ALA A 5 -8.60 1.34 -3.84
CA ALA A 5 -8.28 0.40 -2.78
C ALA A 5 -7.55 -0.82 -3.36
N LEU A 6 -6.46 -1.23 -2.72
CA LEU A 6 -5.56 -2.31 -3.14
C LEU A 6 -5.38 -3.32 -2.01
N SER A 7 -5.34 -4.61 -2.34
CA SER A 7 -5.06 -5.70 -1.40
C SER A 7 -4.75 -6.98 -2.16
N ASP A 8 -3.94 -7.87 -1.58
CA ASP A 8 -3.70 -9.29 -1.93
C ASP A 8 -3.12 -9.62 -3.31
N GLN A 9 -3.47 -8.87 -4.35
CA GLN A 9 -3.19 -9.24 -5.74
C GLN A 9 -2.69 -8.06 -6.56
N VAL A 10 -1.59 -8.31 -7.27
CA VAL A 10 -1.10 -7.41 -8.30
C VAL A 10 -2.01 -7.52 -9.52
N VAL A 11 -2.57 -6.39 -9.93
CA VAL A 11 -3.43 -6.30 -11.12
C VAL A 11 -2.65 -5.68 -12.26
N GLU A 12 -2.50 -6.41 -13.37
CA GLU A 12 -1.75 -5.97 -14.57
C GLU A 12 -2.31 -4.65 -15.15
N ALA A 13 -3.63 -4.48 -15.11
CA ALA A 13 -4.27 -3.24 -15.56
C ALA A 13 -3.82 -1.99 -14.79
N ILE A 14 -3.35 -2.17 -13.55
CA ILE A 14 -2.80 -1.13 -12.67
C ILE A 14 -1.28 -1.06 -12.86
N TYR A 15 -0.58 -2.21 -12.92
CA TYR A 15 0.87 -2.27 -13.20
C TYR A 15 1.16 -2.07 -14.69
N SER A 16 0.75 -0.93 -15.24
CA SER A 16 0.81 -0.64 -16.67
C SER A 16 1.11 0.83 -16.92
N PRO A 17 1.89 1.17 -17.97
CA PRO A 17 2.11 2.56 -18.37
C PRO A 17 0.83 3.37 -18.58
N HIS A 18 -0.31 2.71 -18.86
CA HIS A 18 -1.62 3.32 -19.04
C HIS A 18 -2.38 3.58 -17.72
N ILE A 19 -1.77 3.38 -16.55
CA ILE A 19 -2.42 3.58 -15.24
C ILE A 19 -3.04 4.98 -15.12
N ARG A 20 -2.37 6.03 -15.61
CA ARG A 20 -2.89 7.41 -15.59
C ARG A 20 -4.11 7.60 -16.49
N GLU A 21 -4.16 6.90 -17.62
CA GLU A 21 -5.31 6.96 -18.52
C GLU A 21 -6.54 6.29 -17.90
N ARG A 22 -6.32 5.24 -17.09
CA ARG A 22 -7.39 4.42 -16.49
C ARG A 22 -7.85 4.89 -15.12
N PHE A 23 -6.92 5.45 -14.33
CA PHE A 23 -7.09 5.75 -12.91
C PHE A 23 -6.58 7.16 -12.54
N GLY A 24 -6.33 8.03 -13.52
CA GLY A 24 -5.83 9.39 -13.28
C GLY A 24 -6.84 10.33 -12.62
N ASP A 25 -8.08 9.89 -12.45
CA ASP A 25 -9.15 10.59 -11.73
C ASP A 25 -9.33 10.10 -10.29
N VAL A 26 -8.43 9.25 -9.79
CA VAL A 26 -8.35 8.83 -8.39
C VAL A 26 -7.79 9.97 -7.56
N ASP A 27 -8.40 10.21 -6.40
CA ASP A 27 -8.03 11.27 -5.46
C ASP A 27 -7.22 10.74 -4.26
N LEU A 28 -7.27 9.43 -3.99
CA LEU A 28 -6.68 8.80 -2.79
C LEU A 28 -6.36 7.32 -3.04
N LEU A 29 -5.22 6.84 -2.53
CA LEU A 29 -4.83 5.43 -2.52
C LEU A 29 -4.94 4.85 -1.10
N LEU A 30 -5.52 3.66 -1.00
CA LEU A 30 -5.55 2.85 0.22
C LEU A 30 -5.05 1.44 -0.07
N SER A 31 -4.15 0.92 0.76
CA SER A 31 -3.69 -0.48 0.70
C SER A 31 -3.95 -1.19 2.02
N CYS A 32 -4.51 -2.40 1.96
CA CYS A 32 -4.69 -3.29 3.12
C CYS A 32 -3.56 -4.32 3.26
N GLY A 33 -2.49 -4.17 2.49
CA GLY A 33 -1.32 -5.04 2.55
C GLY A 33 -1.41 -6.28 1.66
N ASP A 34 -0.51 -7.23 1.92
CA ASP A 34 -0.30 -8.44 1.13
C ASP A 34 0.03 -8.14 -0.34
N LEU A 35 0.81 -7.08 -0.55
CA LEU A 35 1.22 -6.59 -1.86
C LEU A 35 2.73 -6.28 -1.87
N PRO A 36 3.43 -6.53 -2.99
CA PRO A 36 4.83 -6.12 -3.13
C PRO A 36 5.00 -4.61 -2.90
N TYR A 37 6.03 -4.21 -2.15
CA TYR A 37 6.27 -2.80 -1.88
C TYR A 37 6.64 -2.01 -3.13
N SER A 38 7.38 -2.62 -4.06
CA SER A 38 7.67 -2.03 -5.37
C SER A 38 6.42 -1.76 -6.20
N TYR A 39 5.38 -2.59 -6.06
CA TYR A 39 4.09 -2.37 -6.72
C TYR A 39 3.37 -1.15 -6.16
N LEU A 40 3.34 -1.01 -4.84
CA LEU A 40 2.78 0.17 -4.18
C LEU A 40 3.57 1.45 -4.52
N GLU A 41 4.90 1.40 -4.50
CA GLU A 41 5.78 2.51 -4.91
C GLU A 41 5.52 2.95 -6.36
N TYR A 42 5.33 1.99 -7.26
CA TYR A 42 4.96 2.27 -8.65
C TYR A 42 3.66 3.06 -8.74
N ILE A 43 2.61 2.60 -8.06
CA ILE A 43 1.27 3.23 -8.13
C ILE A 43 1.31 4.66 -7.60
N VAL A 44 1.90 4.89 -6.42
CA VAL A 44 1.97 6.25 -5.84
C VAL A 44 2.84 7.18 -6.68
N THR A 45 3.94 6.67 -7.26
CA THR A 45 4.77 7.44 -8.18
C THR A 45 3.97 7.86 -9.41
N MET A 46 3.23 6.91 -10.01
CA MET A 46 2.48 7.17 -11.23
C MET A 46 1.28 8.08 -11.00
N LEU A 47 0.50 7.87 -9.93
CA LEU A 47 -0.74 8.63 -9.70
C LEU A 47 -0.50 9.93 -8.93
N SER A 48 0.57 10.02 -8.13
CA SER A 48 0.99 11.24 -7.40
C SER A 48 -0.12 11.85 -6.53
N VAL A 49 -0.90 10.99 -5.86
CA VAL A 49 -1.96 11.37 -4.91
C VAL A 49 -1.66 10.82 -3.51
N PRO A 50 -2.30 11.34 -2.45
CA PRO A 50 -2.11 10.82 -1.09
C PRO A 50 -2.32 9.30 -1.02
N ALA A 51 -1.47 8.62 -0.25
CA ALA A 51 -1.42 7.17 -0.20
C ALA A 51 -1.21 6.66 1.23
N PHE A 52 -2.09 5.77 1.67
CA PHE A 52 -2.06 5.22 3.03
C PHE A 52 -2.14 3.71 3.00
N TYR A 53 -1.44 3.05 3.91
CA TYR A 53 -1.42 1.61 3.99
C TYR A 53 -1.37 1.08 5.42
N VAL A 54 -1.68 -0.20 5.55
CA VAL A 54 -1.31 -1.05 6.68
C VAL A 54 -0.57 -2.25 6.12
N HIS A 55 0.29 -2.87 6.94
CA HIS A 55 0.87 -4.15 6.57
C HIS A 55 -0.17 -5.27 6.58
N GLY A 56 -0.09 -6.15 5.59
CA GLY A 56 -0.80 -7.42 5.58
C GLY A 56 -0.02 -8.49 6.32
N ASN A 57 -0.69 -9.57 6.73
CA ASN A 57 -0.04 -10.63 7.52
C ASN A 57 0.95 -11.48 6.71
N HIS A 58 0.96 -11.34 5.37
CA HIS A 58 1.91 -11.97 4.46
C HIS A 58 2.97 -10.99 3.92
N ASP A 59 2.92 -9.72 4.32
CA ASP A 59 3.94 -8.76 3.93
C ASP A 59 5.32 -9.17 4.44
N GLN A 60 6.30 -9.06 3.56
CA GLN A 60 7.69 -9.44 3.81
C GLN A 60 8.62 -8.46 3.10
N PRO A 61 9.86 -8.26 3.59
CA PRO A 61 10.80 -7.40 2.92
C PRO A 61 11.06 -7.82 1.47
N GLU A 62 11.07 -6.85 0.56
CA GLU A 62 11.41 -7.05 -0.85
C GLU A 62 12.86 -6.69 -1.10
N TYR A 63 13.64 -7.58 -1.70
CA TYR A 63 15.05 -7.35 -2.00
C TYR A 63 15.21 -6.89 -3.44
N ILE A 64 15.68 -5.66 -3.63
CA ILE A 64 15.89 -5.08 -4.96
C ILE A 64 17.33 -5.29 -5.46
N ALA A 65 17.54 -5.11 -6.77
CA ALA A 65 18.77 -5.49 -7.47
C ALA A 65 20.07 -4.87 -6.91
N ASN A 66 19.99 -3.75 -6.19
CA ASN A 66 21.15 -3.12 -5.55
C ASN A 66 21.46 -3.67 -4.13
N GLY A 67 20.78 -4.74 -3.71
CA GLY A 67 20.95 -5.38 -2.40
C GLY A 67 20.22 -4.69 -1.26
N LYS A 68 19.46 -3.61 -1.51
CA LYS A 68 18.62 -2.97 -0.50
C LYS A 68 17.37 -3.82 -0.25
N ALA A 69 16.98 -3.91 1.01
CA ALA A 69 15.67 -4.41 1.40
C ALA A 69 14.68 -3.24 1.51
N LEU A 70 13.59 -3.30 0.76
CA LEU A 70 12.38 -2.52 1.01
C LEU A 70 11.63 -3.21 2.14
N THR A 71 11.49 -2.54 3.27
CA THR A 71 10.73 -3.02 4.43
C THR A 71 9.36 -2.36 4.54
N GLU A 72 9.16 -1.30 3.77
CA GLU A 72 7.93 -0.51 3.63
C GLU A 72 7.84 0.06 2.21
N PRO A 73 6.64 0.36 1.70
CA PRO A 73 6.43 1.01 0.42
C PRO A 73 6.71 2.52 0.50
N GLY A 74 7.74 2.98 -0.22
CA GLY A 74 8.08 4.40 -0.31
C GLY A 74 6.93 5.26 -0.85
N GLY A 75 6.74 6.44 -0.25
CA GLY A 75 5.67 7.37 -0.64
C GLY A 75 4.29 7.06 -0.04
N TRP A 76 4.18 6.01 0.78
CA TRP A 76 2.96 5.67 1.51
C TRP A 76 3.09 5.97 3.00
N VAL A 77 1.97 6.32 3.63
CA VAL A 77 1.90 6.56 5.08
C VAL A 77 1.29 5.35 5.78
N ASN A 78 2.05 4.71 6.67
CA ASN A 78 1.56 3.61 7.51
C ASN A 78 0.56 4.14 8.54
N LEU A 79 -0.62 3.50 8.61
CA LEU A 79 -1.74 3.85 9.48
C LEU A 79 -1.88 2.96 10.72
N ASP A 80 -0.99 1.99 10.95
CA ASP A 80 -1.10 1.10 12.10
C ASP A 80 -1.07 1.86 13.42
N GLY A 81 -2.08 1.59 14.25
CA GLY A 81 -2.28 2.26 15.53
C GLY A 81 -2.50 3.77 15.43
N ARG A 82 -2.79 4.30 14.23
CA ARG A 82 -2.87 5.74 13.96
C ARG A 82 -4.23 6.11 13.39
N VAL A 83 -4.58 7.36 13.65
CA VAL A 83 -5.71 8.04 13.01
C VAL A 83 -5.16 9.28 12.30
N VAL A 84 -5.46 9.43 11.02
CA VAL A 84 -5.04 10.56 10.18
C VAL A 84 -6.28 11.21 9.58
N GLN A 85 -6.29 12.54 9.52
CA GLN A 85 -7.30 13.29 8.79
C GLN A 85 -6.76 13.74 7.44
N GLU A 86 -7.39 13.28 6.36
CA GLU A 86 -7.08 13.67 4.97
C GLU A 86 -8.29 14.42 4.41
N GLY A 87 -8.20 15.75 4.38
CA GLY A 87 -9.33 16.62 4.04
C GLY A 87 -10.52 16.40 4.98
N SER A 88 -11.66 15.97 4.42
CA SER A 88 -12.87 15.64 5.19
C SER A 88 -12.94 14.18 5.67
N LEU A 89 -11.94 13.35 5.34
CA LEU A 89 -11.89 11.96 5.76
C LEU A 89 -11.08 11.77 7.02
N LEU A 90 -11.59 10.88 7.87
CA LEU A 90 -10.85 10.31 8.99
C LEU A 90 -10.47 8.88 8.63
N LEU A 91 -9.17 8.61 8.57
CA LEU A 91 -8.59 7.31 8.23
C LEU A 91 -7.95 6.71 9.47
N ALA A 92 -8.15 5.41 9.71
CA ALA A 92 -7.51 4.67 10.78
C ALA A 92 -7.10 3.29 10.28
N GLY A 93 -5.97 2.77 10.77
CA GLY A 93 -5.41 1.48 10.35
C GLY A 93 -5.08 0.58 11.54
N LEU A 94 -5.23 -0.73 11.30
CA LEU A 94 -4.75 -1.80 12.15
C LEU A 94 -4.11 -2.83 11.22
N GLU A 95 -2.84 -3.13 11.42
CA GLU A 95 -2.09 -4.01 10.53
C GLU A 95 -2.06 -5.47 11.00
N GLY A 96 -1.75 -6.37 10.07
CA GLY A 96 -1.64 -7.79 10.33
C GLY A 96 -2.98 -8.49 10.51
N SER A 97 -2.94 -9.58 11.28
CA SER A 97 -4.09 -10.46 11.53
C SER A 97 -4.10 -10.89 13.00
N LEU A 98 -4.99 -11.80 13.41
CA LEU A 98 -4.87 -12.40 14.74
C LEU A 98 -3.73 -13.41 14.76
N ARG A 99 -2.81 -13.34 15.71
CA ARG A 99 -1.73 -14.33 15.92
C ARG A 99 -2.15 -15.79 15.71
N TYR A 100 -1.55 -16.41 14.70
CA TYR A 100 -1.69 -17.83 14.40
C TYR A 100 -0.37 -18.53 14.02
N LYS A 101 0.71 -17.76 13.81
CA LYS A 101 2.02 -18.29 13.39
C LYS A 101 3.13 -17.76 14.30
N PRO A 102 4.00 -18.62 14.85
CA PRO A 102 5.19 -18.15 15.57
C PRO A 102 6.04 -17.22 14.69
N ASP A 103 6.51 -16.12 15.28
CA ASP A 103 7.50 -15.21 14.69
C ASP A 103 7.07 -14.49 13.39
N ALA A 104 5.79 -14.51 13.03
CA ALA A 104 5.28 -13.66 11.95
C ALA A 104 5.28 -12.18 12.41
N PRO A 105 5.77 -11.24 11.58
CA PRO A 105 5.96 -9.84 11.99
C PRO A 105 4.64 -9.08 12.18
N TYR A 106 3.61 -9.39 11.39
CA TYR A 106 2.33 -8.68 11.37
C TYR A 106 1.17 -9.61 11.80
N GLN A 107 0.84 -9.63 13.10
CA GLN A 107 -0.20 -10.49 13.71
C GLN A 107 -0.58 -10.12 15.16
#